data_AF-A0A0D2U8T0-F1
#
_entry.id   AF-A0A0D2U8T0-F1
#
_cell.length_a   1.000
_cell.length_b   1.000
_cell.length_c   1.000
_cell.angle_alpha   90.00
_cell.angle_beta   90.00
_cell.angle_gamma   90.00
#
_symmetry.space_group_name_H-M   'P 1'
#
loop_
_entity.id
_entity.type
_entity.pdbx_description
1 polymer ?
#
loop_
_entity_poly.entity_id
_entity_poly.type
_entity_poly.pdbx_seq_one_letter_code
_entity_poly.pdbx_strand_id
1 'polypeptide(L)' 'HATLKSHGVFRSSPRGWFTFGHALFALLFFFGHIWHGARTLFRDVFIGIDPALDAQVEFGAFQKLGDPTTRRQVV' A
#
# COMPACT_ATOMS: atom_id res chain seq x y z
N HIS A 1 -42.38 -24.58 28.23
CA HIS A 1 -41.66 -24.11 27.02
C HIS A 1 -40.30 -23.57 27.46
N ALA A 2 -39.19 -24.01 26.87
CA ALA A 2 -37.86 -23.51 27.23
C ALA A 2 -37.57 -22.17 26.54
N THR A 3 -37.06 -21.18 27.27
CA THR A 3 -36.95 -19.77 26.84
C THR A 3 -36.06 -19.55 25.61
N LEU A 4 -34.91 -20.24 25.50
CA LEU A 4 -33.90 -19.96 24.47
C LEU A 4 -33.58 -21.13 23.52
N LYS A 5 -34.05 -22.35 23.80
CA LYS A 5 -33.77 -23.57 23.01
C LYS A 5 -32.27 -23.72 22.62
N SER A 6 -31.37 -23.45 23.56
CA SER A 6 -29.92 -23.41 23.32
C SER A 6 -29.34 -24.78 22.93
N HIS A 7 -28.45 -24.81 21.93
CA HIS A 7 -27.86 -26.04 21.37
C HIS A 7 -26.61 -26.56 22.10
N GLY A 8 -26.20 -25.95 23.23
CA GLY A 8 -25.03 -26.39 24.02
C GLY A 8 -23.64 -26.03 23.45
N VAL A 9 -23.58 -25.32 22.32
CA VAL A 9 -22.31 -24.88 21.71
C VAL A 9 -21.87 -23.52 22.26
N PHE A 10 -20.59 -23.37 22.60
CA PHE A 10 -20.02 -22.11 23.06
C PHE A 10 -20.17 -20.98 22.03
N ARG A 11 -20.19 -19.74 22.53
CA ARG A 11 -20.26 -18.50 21.74
C ARG A 11 -19.23 -17.51 22.28
N SER A 12 -18.70 -16.68 21.40
CA SER A 12 -17.80 -15.59 21.77
C SER A 12 -18.56 -14.44 22.42
N SER A 13 -17.87 -13.69 23.28
CA SER A 13 -18.43 -12.49 23.93
C SER A 13 -18.32 -11.26 23.02
N PRO A 14 -19.03 -10.16 23.34
CA PRO A 14 -18.89 -8.89 22.63
C PRO A 14 -17.44 -8.38 22.57
N ARG A 15 -16.62 -8.67 23.60
CA ARG A 15 -15.18 -8.35 23.61
C ARG A 15 -14.44 -9.02 22.45
N GLY A 16 -14.77 -10.29 22.17
CA GLY A 16 -14.19 -11.03 21.05
C GLY A 16 -14.59 -10.43 19.71
N TRP A 17 -15.87 -10.10 19.54
CA TRP A 17 -16.39 -9.48 18.32
C TRP A 17 -15.81 -8.09 18.06
N PHE A 18 -15.71 -7.25 19.09
CA PHE A 18 -15.09 -5.92 18.99
C PHE A 18 -13.64 -6.03 18.54
N THR A 19 -12.86 -6.89 19.21
CA THR A 19 -11.42 -7.05 18.93
C THR A 19 -11.20 -7.57 17.51
N PHE A 20 -11.94 -8.60 17.11
CA PHE A 20 -11.84 -9.18 15.76
C PHE A 20 -12.18 -8.16 14.68
N GLY A 21 -13.28 -7.43 14.83
CA GLY A 21 -13.70 -6.40 13.88
C GLY A 21 -12.65 -5.29 13.73
N HIS A 22 -12.14 -4.77 14.85
CA HIS A 22 -11.16 -3.68 14.82
C HIS A 22 -9.81 -4.14 14.26
N ALA A 23 -9.36 -5.36 14.58
CA ALA A 23 -8.13 -5.89 14.02
C ALA A 23 -8.20 -6.03 12.50
N LEU A 24 -9.32 -6.55 11.97
CA LEU A 24 -9.54 -6.66 10.53
C LEU A 24 -9.67 -5.30 9.84
N PHE A 25 -10.47 -4.39 10.40
CA PHE A 25 -10.63 -3.07 9.80
C PHE A 25 -9.33 -2.27 9.84
N ALA A 26 -8.55 -2.30 10.93
CA ALA A 26 -7.25 -1.64 10.96
C ALA A 26 -6.33 -2.15 9.85
N LEU A 27 -6.31 -3.46 9.60
CA LEU A 27 -5.53 -4.05 8.51
C LEU A 27 -6.02 -3.59 7.13
N LEU A 28 -7.34 -3.56 6.90
CA LEU A 28 -7.91 -3.07 5.65
C LEU A 28 -7.60 -1.59 5.41
N PHE A 29 -7.70 -0.77 6.45
CA PHE A 29 -7.40 0.66 6.39
C PHE A 29 -5.92 0.92 6.14
N PHE A 30 -5.02 0.07 6.68
CA PHE A 30 -3.60 0.14 6.35
C PHE A 30 -3.34 -0.05 4.86
N PHE A 31 -3.96 -1.04 4.22
CA PHE A 31 -3.86 -1.20 2.76
C PHE A 31 -4.46 -0.01 2.00
N GLY A 32 -5.60 0.52 2.47
CA GLY A 32 -6.18 1.76 1.92
C GLY A 32 -5.21 2.94 2.00
N HIS A 33 -4.52 3.10 3.13
CA HIS A 33 -3.54 4.17 3.32
C HIS A 33 -2.36 4.05 2.34
N ILE A 34 -1.77 2.86 2.21
CA ILE A 34 -0.66 2.62 1.27
C ILE A 34 -1.12 2.87 -0.18
N TRP A 35 -2.28 2.36 -0.55
CA TRP A 35 -2.85 2.53 -1.87
C TRP A 35 -3.09 3.99 -2.24
N HIS A 36 -3.80 4.72 -1.37
CA HIS A 36 -4.10 6.13 -1.62
C HIS A 36 -2.84 6.99 -1.56
N GLY A 37 -1.93 6.72 -0.61
CA GLY A 37 -0.64 7.41 -0.52
C GLY A 37 0.20 7.25 -1.79
N ALA A 38 0.32 6.03 -2.30
CA ALA A 38 1.03 5.77 -3.56
C ALA A 38 0.39 6.50 -4.74
N ARG A 39 -0.95 6.47 -4.87
CA ARG A 39 -1.67 7.19 -5.93
C ARG A 39 -1.54 8.71 -5.86
N THR A 40 -1.42 9.26 -4.67
CA THR A 40 -1.22 10.70 -4.49
C THR A 40 0.18 11.11 -4.90
N LEU A 41 1.22 10.35 -4.49
CA LEU A 41 2.62 10.69 -4.79
C LEU A 41 3.01 10.39 -6.25
N PHE A 42 2.61 9.24 -6.78
CA PHE A 42 2.97 8.78 -8.13
C PHE A 42 1.83 9.00 -9.14
N ARG A 43 1.13 10.14 -9.00
CA ARG A 43 -0.04 10.46 -9.83
C ARG A 43 0.34 10.64 -11.30
N ASP A 44 1.49 11.23 -11.55
CA ASP A 44 2.05 11.54 -12.87
C ASP A 44 2.31 10.28 -13.70
N VAL A 45 2.80 9.20 -13.06
CA VAL A 45 3.10 7.92 -13.71
C VAL A 45 1.98 6.88 -13.57
N PHE A 46 0.84 7.25 -13.00
CA PHE A 46 -0.22 6.30 -12.64
C PHE A 46 -0.82 5.55 -13.85
N ILE A 47 -0.85 6.19 -15.02
CA ILE A 47 -1.35 5.60 -16.28
C ILE A 47 -0.23 5.04 -17.18
N GLY A 48 1.02 5.06 -16.72
CA GLY A 48 2.19 4.66 -17.49
C GLY A 48 3.37 5.60 -17.30
N ILE A 49 4.57 5.11 -17.61
CA ILE A 49 5.82 5.89 -17.61
C ILE A 49 6.09 6.53 -18.97
N ASP A 50 6.97 7.53 -19.00
CA ASP A 50 7.44 8.13 -20.25
C ASP A 50 8.15 7.08 -21.12
N PRO A 51 7.72 6.85 -22.38
CA PRO A 51 8.39 5.91 -23.28
C PRO A 51 9.83 6.33 -23.66
N ALA A 52 10.26 7.57 -23.39
CA ALA A 52 11.59 8.08 -23.70
C ALA A 52 12.57 8.09 -22.51
N LEU A 53 12.32 7.29 -21.46
CA LEU A 53 13.07 7.33 -20.19
C LEU A 53 14.47 6.69 -20.22
N ASP A 54 14.86 6.03 -21.33
CA ASP A 54 16.00 5.10 -21.41
C ASP A 54 17.32 5.65 -20.85
N ALA A 55 17.71 6.87 -21.22
CA ALA A 55 18.99 7.43 -20.78
C ALA A 55 19.09 7.59 -19.25
N GLN A 56 17.98 7.90 -18.56
CA GLN A 56 17.98 8.16 -17.11
C GLN A 56 18.17 6.90 -16.26
N VAL A 57 17.94 5.72 -16.84
CA VAL A 57 18.07 4.43 -16.14
C VAL A 57 19.37 3.69 -16.49
N GLU A 58 20.17 4.22 -17.42
CA GLU A 58 21.47 3.66 -17.77
C GLU A 58 22.47 3.74 -16.59
N PHE A 59 23.18 2.64 -16.35
CA PHE A 59 24.15 2.54 -15.26
C PHE A 59 25.29 3.55 -15.43
N GLY A 60 25.49 4.41 -14.42
CA GLY A 60 26.62 5.34 -14.38
C GLY A 60 26.54 6.51 -15.36
N ALA A 61 25.41 6.71 -16.04
CA ALA A 61 25.20 7.85 -16.95
C ALA A 61 25.14 9.21 -16.21
N PHE A 62 24.64 9.21 -14.97
CA PHE A 62 24.49 10.38 -14.12
C PHE A 62 25.19 10.19 -12.78
N GLN A 63 25.67 11.28 -12.18
CA GLN A 63 26.26 11.28 -10.84
C GLN A 63 25.19 11.12 -9.75
N LYS A 64 23.94 11.55 -10.03
CA LYS A 64 22.79 11.44 -9.13
C LYS A 64 21.58 10.88 -9.88
N LEU A 65 20.94 9.87 -9.29
CA LEU A 65 19.76 9.22 -9.88
C LEU A 65 18.56 10.20 -9.93
N GLY A 66 17.86 10.22 -11.06
CA GLY A 66 16.70 11.08 -11.28
C GLY A 66 17.02 12.57 -11.49
N ASP A 67 18.29 12.93 -11.72
CA ASP A 67 18.72 14.32 -11.93
C ASP A 67 19.49 14.48 -13.25
N PRO A 68 18.79 14.87 -14.34
CA PRO A 68 19.39 15.02 -15.67
C PRO A 68 20.52 16.06 -15.76
N THR A 69 20.62 16.97 -14.79
CA THR A 69 21.67 18.02 -14.77
C THR A 69 23.03 17.47 -14.36
N THR A 70 23.09 16.24 -13.87
CA THR A 70 24.30 15.63 -13.29
C THR A 70 24.97 14.61 -14.22
N ARG A 71 24.80 14.74 -15.54
CA ARG A 71 25.37 13.80 -16.51
C ARG A 71 26.90 13.73 -16.34
N ARG A 72 27.43 12.51 -16.26
CA ARG A 72 28.87 12.31 -16.09
C ARG A 72 29.61 12.80 -17.34
N GLN A 73 30.57 13.69 -17.16
CA GLN A 73 31.51 14.04 -18.22
C GLN A 73 32.56 12.94 -18.32
N VAL A 74 32.80 12.44 -19.54
CA VAL A 74 33.95 11.58 -19.81
C VAL A 74 35.16 12.51 -19.82
N VAL A 75 36.05 12.32 -18.86
CA VAL A 75 37.39 12.93 -18.86
C VAL A 75 38.29 12.07 -19.73
#